data_AF-A0A4P6XF73-F1
#
_entry.id   AF-A0A4P6XF73-F1
#
_cell.length_a   1.000
_cell.length_b   1.000
_cell.length_c   1.000
_cell.angle_alpha   90.00
_cell.angle_beta   90.00
_cell.angle_gamma   90.00
#
_symmetry.space_group_name_H-M   'P 1'
#
loop_
_entity.id
_entity.type
_entity.pdbx_description
1 polymer ?
#
loop_
_entity_poly.entity_id
_entity_poly.type
_entity_poly.pdbx_seq_one_letter_code
_entity_poly.pdbx_strand_id
1 'polypeptide(L)'
;MNTAASPAVGGIPRSLFAFSIFYGGMVCIAGVLGNKQVSLGPISAIGPVFGLGPLAVEAGIFAFLLLVVTSSAVAELHGGAVANRLVRIGFVPLLVSILLSWIVWILPPSPAMLPANRDAIQLVLGATWRIWAGGIVAYGVSQTLNVTIFAALKGREGSSLLWLRAAIASMLSQVVDTLLFVTIAFYGEFPIGQLLAGQMLIKVILSALLVPPAIYLAVAIGRRLDRG
;
A
#
# COMPACT_ATOMS: atom_id res chain seq x y z
N MET A 1 38.15 36.95 4.81
CA MET A 1 36.86 36.67 5.49
C MET A 1 36.05 35.78 4.57
N ASN A 2 35.88 34.52 4.96
CA ASN A 2 35.21 33.49 4.17
C ASN A 2 33.71 33.53 4.49
N THR A 3 32.89 34.12 3.63
CA THR A 3 31.43 34.16 3.81
C THR A 3 30.85 32.80 3.43
N ALA A 4 30.71 31.91 4.41
CA ALA A 4 29.90 30.72 4.28
C ALA A 4 28.44 31.16 4.05
N ALA A 5 27.92 30.90 2.84
CA ALA A 5 26.51 31.07 2.54
C ALA A 5 25.69 30.18 3.48
N SER A 6 24.75 30.78 4.22
CA SER A 6 23.76 30.02 4.97
C SER A 6 22.94 29.14 4.01
N PRO A 7 22.64 27.88 4.33
CA PRO A 7 21.79 27.06 3.50
C PRO A 7 20.41 27.73 3.47
N ALA A 8 19.94 28.08 2.26
CA ALA A 8 18.57 28.53 2.10
C ALA A 8 17.64 27.47 2.70
N VAL A 9 16.84 27.84 3.71
CA VAL A 9 15.78 26.98 4.23
C VAL A 9 14.72 26.92 3.13
N GLY A 10 14.92 26.02 2.17
CA GLY A 10 14.02 25.82 1.05
C GLY A 10 12.67 25.36 1.57
N GLY A 11 11.60 26.06 1.16
CA GLY A 11 10.24 25.64 1.43
C GLY A 11 9.96 24.23 0.89
N ILE A 12 8.92 23.59 1.41
CA ILE A 12 8.51 22.26 0.95
C ILE A 12 8.14 22.34 -0.54
N PRO A 13 8.74 21.50 -1.43
CA PRO A 13 8.35 21.45 -2.83
C PRO A 13 6.85 21.21 -2.99
N ARG A 14 6.22 21.87 -3.97
CA ARG A 14 4.75 21.78 -4.18
C ARG A 14 4.33 20.36 -4.51
N SER A 15 5.12 19.65 -5.30
CA SER A 15 4.90 18.24 -5.62
C SER A 15 4.97 17.36 -4.38
N LEU A 16 5.96 17.54 -3.51
CA LEU A 16 6.09 16.78 -2.26
C LEU A 16 4.89 17.02 -1.35
N PHE A 17 4.42 18.26 -1.22
CA PHE A 17 3.22 18.59 -0.44
C PHE A 17 1.98 17.89 -1.01
N ALA A 18 1.73 18.02 -2.31
CA ALA A 18 0.57 17.43 -2.98
C ALA A 18 0.58 15.90 -2.87
N PHE A 19 1.71 15.26 -3.16
CA PHE A 19 1.85 13.81 -3.05
C PHE A 19 1.75 13.30 -1.62
N SER A 20 2.19 14.08 -0.62
CA SER A 20 2.05 13.68 0.79
C SER A 20 0.58 13.63 1.23
N ILE A 21 -0.22 14.62 0.84
CA ILE A 21 -1.67 14.64 1.11
C ILE A 21 -2.36 13.48 0.39
N PHE A 22 -2.09 13.32 -0.90
CA PHE A 22 -2.67 12.25 -1.69
C PHE A 22 -2.33 10.87 -1.12
N TYR A 23 -1.05 10.66 -0.76
CA TYR A 23 -0.60 9.42 -0.14
C TYR A 23 -1.34 9.15 1.16
N GLY A 24 -1.42 10.12 2.07
CA GLY A 24 -2.12 9.96 3.35
C GLY A 24 -3.60 9.58 3.19
N GLY A 25 -4.30 10.22 2.25
CA GLY A 25 -5.70 9.88 1.93
C GLY A 25 -5.85 8.47 1.35
N MET A 26 -4.95 8.08 0.45
CA MET A 26 -4.97 6.75 -0.17
C MET A 26 -4.70 5.63 0.84
N VAL A 27 -3.83 5.85 1.83
CA VAL A 27 -3.59 4.85 2.88
C VAL A 27 -4.88 4.55 3.67
N CYS A 28 -5.66 5.59 4.00
CA CYS A 28 -6.87 5.42 4.79
C CYS A 28 -7.98 4.74 3.99
N ILE A 29 -8.22 5.20 2.74
CA ILE A 29 -9.30 4.66 1.90
C ILE A 29 -9.02 3.22 1.47
N ALA A 30 -7.74 2.80 1.36
CA ALA A 30 -7.38 1.46 0.94
C ALA A 30 -8.08 0.37 1.77
N GLY A 31 -8.04 0.45 3.09
CA GLY A 31 -8.69 -0.60 3.90
C GLY A 31 -10.22 -0.45 4.03
N VAL A 32 -10.79 0.73 3.75
CA VAL A 32 -12.25 0.84 3.58
C VAL A 32 -12.67 0.07 2.33
N LEU A 33 -11.99 0.31 1.20
CA LEU A 33 -12.21 -0.41 -0.06
C LEU A 33 -11.97 -1.90 0.09
N GLY A 34 -11.07 -2.30 0.99
CA GLY A 34 -10.74 -3.70 1.21
C GLY A 34 -11.84 -4.58 1.77
N ASN A 35 -12.92 -3.98 2.28
CA ASN A 35 -14.12 -4.73 2.63
C ASN A 35 -14.86 -5.28 1.39
N LYS A 36 -14.49 -4.84 0.18
CA LYS A 36 -15.10 -5.30 -1.07
C LYS A 36 -14.14 -6.21 -1.83
N GLN A 37 -14.64 -7.39 -2.17
CA GLN A 37 -14.03 -8.24 -3.19
C GLN A 37 -14.59 -7.87 -4.55
N VAL A 38 -13.73 -7.80 -5.56
CA VAL A 38 -14.10 -7.45 -6.93
C VAL A 38 -13.62 -8.51 -7.90
N SER A 39 -14.45 -8.77 -8.91
CA SER A 39 -14.04 -9.45 -10.13
C SER A 39 -13.56 -8.39 -11.13
N LEU A 40 -12.49 -8.70 -11.85
CA LEU A 40 -11.86 -7.84 -12.86
C LEU A 40 -12.31 -8.22 -14.27
N GLY A 41 -13.50 -8.83 -14.40
CA GLY A 41 -14.09 -9.20 -15.67
C GLY A 41 -13.18 -10.13 -16.48
N PRO A 42 -12.73 -9.75 -17.70
CA PRO A 42 -11.90 -10.60 -18.53
C PRO A 42 -10.58 -11.04 -17.87
N ILE A 43 -10.00 -10.20 -17.01
CA ILE A 43 -8.73 -10.52 -16.34
C ILE A 43 -8.94 -11.64 -15.30
N SER A 44 -10.12 -11.69 -14.67
CA SER A 44 -10.46 -12.77 -13.74
C SER A 44 -10.60 -14.13 -14.41
N ALA A 45 -10.82 -14.18 -15.72
CA ALA A 45 -10.90 -15.42 -16.49
C ALA A 45 -9.53 -16.06 -16.75
N ILE A 46 -8.44 -15.41 -16.36
CA ILE A 46 -7.08 -15.96 -16.46
C ILE A 46 -6.82 -17.00 -15.36
N GLY A 47 -7.56 -16.95 -14.24
CA GLY A 47 -7.38 -17.89 -13.13
C GLY A 47 -7.38 -19.37 -13.52
N PRO A 48 -8.37 -19.84 -14.31
CA PRO A 48 -8.41 -21.21 -14.83
C PRO A 48 -7.16 -21.66 -15.59
N VAL A 49 -6.44 -20.75 -16.26
CA VAL A 49 -5.18 -21.06 -16.96
C VAL A 49 -4.09 -21.51 -15.98
N PHE A 50 -4.17 -21.05 -14.73
CA PHE A 50 -3.24 -21.39 -13.65
C PHE A 50 -3.82 -22.41 -12.65
N GLY A 51 -4.91 -23.10 -13.02
CA GLY A 51 -5.57 -24.06 -12.13
C GLY A 51 -6.34 -23.43 -10.97
N LEU A 52 -6.67 -22.14 -11.06
CA LEU A 52 -7.45 -21.39 -10.07
C LEU A 52 -8.88 -21.16 -10.58
N GLY A 53 -9.82 -20.85 -9.67
CA GLY A 53 -11.13 -20.32 -10.07
C GLY A 53 -11.06 -18.91 -10.67
N PRO A 54 -12.20 -18.31 -11.07
CA PRO A 54 -12.24 -16.91 -11.48
C PRO A 54 -11.62 -16.02 -10.40
N LEU A 55 -10.60 -15.23 -10.76
CA LEU A 55 -9.81 -14.49 -9.77
C LEU A 55 -10.67 -13.39 -9.14
N ALA A 56 -10.83 -13.45 -7.82
CA ALA A 56 -11.37 -12.35 -7.02
C ALA A 56 -10.23 -11.68 -6.26
N VAL A 57 -10.33 -10.36 -6.11
CA VAL A 57 -9.28 -9.56 -5.48
C VAL A 57 -9.93 -8.58 -4.52
N GLU A 58 -9.24 -8.29 -3.42
CA GLU A 58 -9.64 -7.25 -2.49
C GLU A 58 -9.42 -5.88 -3.13
N ALA A 59 -10.42 -4.99 -3.05
CA ALA A 59 -10.44 -3.76 -3.84
C ALA A 59 -9.47 -2.68 -3.34
N GLY A 60 -8.93 -2.78 -2.13
CA GLY A 60 -7.86 -1.90 -1.66
C GLY A 60 -6.58 -2.00 -2.47
N ILE A 61 -6.41 -3.06 -3.29
CA ILE A 61 -5.33 -3.15 -4.27
C ILE A 61 -5.24 -1.92 -5.19
N PHE A 62 -6.36 -1.31 -5.57
CA PHE A 62 -6.34 -0.13 -6.44
C PHE A 62 -5.69 1.08 -5.75
N ALA A 63 -6.04 1.32 -4.48
CA ALA A 63 -5.39 2.35 -3.68
C ALA A 63 -3.92 2.00 -3.43
N PHE A 64 -3.61 0.72 -3.19
CA PHE A 64 -2.23 0.24 -3.05
C PHE A 64 -1.38 0.54 -4.29
N LEU A 65 -1.89 0.29 -5.50
CA LEU A 65 -1.16 0.62 -6.73
C LEU A 65 -0.87 2.13 -6.84
N LEU A 66 -1.84 2.98 -6.46
CA LEU A 66 -1.64 4.44 -6.41
C LEU A 66 -0.60 4.85 -5.36
N LEU A 67 -0.56 4.17 -4.21
CA LEU A 67 0.48 4.39 -3.18
C LEU A 67 1.87 4.03 -3.72
N VAL A 68 2.00 2.91 -4.43
CA VAL A 68 3.26 2.51 -5.08
C VAL A 68 3.69 3.58 -6.09
N VAL A 69 2.79 3.98 -7.00
CA VAL A 69 3.07 5.03 -8.00
C VAL A 69 3.51 6.34 -7.34
N THR A 70 2.79 6.77 -6.31
CA THR A 70 3.08 8.04 -5.61
C THR A 70 4.41 7.99 -4.88
N SER A 71 4.69 6.92 -4.14
CA SER A 71 5.97 6.77 -3.41
C SER A 71 7.16 6.64 -4.36
N SER A 72 7.01 5.97 -5.51
CA SER A 72 8.04 5.92 -6.56
C SER A 72 8.26 7.28 -7.22
N ALA A 73 7.21 8.03 -7.52
CA ALA A 73 7.35 9.39 -8.06
C ALA A 73 8.06 10.32 -7.07
N VAL A 74 7.75 10.22 -5.77
CA VAL A 74 8.45 10.97 -4.72
C VAL A 74 9.90 10.54 -4.59
N ALA A 75 10.21 9.25 -4.73
CA ALA A 75 11.58 8.76 -4.70
C ALA A 75 12.42 9.32 -5.86
N GLU A 76 11.83 9.41 -7.05
CA GLU A 76 12.45 9.99 -8.25
C GLU A 76 12.63 11.52 -8.13
N LEU A 77 11.64 12.24 -7.62
CA LEU A 77 11.66 13.71 -7.55
C LEU A 77 12.41 14.27 -6.34
N HIS A 78 12.36 13.59 -5.20
CA HIS A 78 12.85 14.08 -3.91
C HIS A 78 13.83 13.14 -3.21
N GLY A 79 14.17 12.01 -3.85
CA GLY A 79 15.11 11.02 -3.34
C GLY A 79 14.48 9.95 -2.45
N GLY A 80 15.11 8.78 -2.42
CA GLY A 80 14.61 7.61 -1.70
C GLY A 80 14.48 7.80 -0.19
N ALA A 81 15.29 8.65 0.44
CA ALA A 81 15.18 8.95 1.87
C ALA A 81 13.85 9.66 2.20
N VAL A 82 13.43 10.61 1.35
CA VAL A 82 12.16 11.33 1.51
C VAL A 82 10.98 10.40 1.24
N ALA A 83 11.05 9.57 0.20
CA ALA A 83 10.03 8.56 -0.08
C ALA A 83 9.85 7.57 1.08
N ASN A 84 10.96 7.05 1.63
CA ASN A 84 10.90 6.16 2.80
C ASN A 84 10.27 6.84 4.01
N ARG A 85 10.57 8.13 4.23
CA ARG A 85 9.96 8.91 5.30
C ARG A 85 8.47 9.14 5.03
N LEU A 86 8.07 9.42 3.80
CA LEU A 86 6.67 9.55 3.39
C LEU A 86 5.88 8.28 3.72
N VAL A 87 6.39 7.11 3.34
CA VAL A 87 5.70 5.85 3.59
C VAL A 87 5.57 5.58 5.09
N ARG A 88 6.65 5.75 5.87
CA ARG A 88 6.64 5.55 7.33
C ARG A 88 5.66 6.47 8.04
N ILE A 89 5.68 7.77 7.69
CA ILE A 89 4.77 8.76 8.27
C ILE A 89 3.34 8.54 7.76
N GLY A 90 3.17 8.00 6.55
CA GLY A 90 1.87 7.64 5.97
C GLY A 90 1.09 6.60 6.78
N PHE A 91 1.75 5.84 7.67
CA PHE A 91 1.05 4.98 8.63
C PHE A 91 0.41 5.74 9.79
N VAL A 92 0.84 6.97 10.08
CA VAL A 92 0.24 7.79 11.15
C VAL A 92 -1.25 8.08 10.89
N PRO A 93 -1.67 8.61 9.73
CA PRO A 93 -3.10 8.79 9.46
C PRO A 93 -3.86 7.47 9.48
N LEU A 94 -3.25 6.36 9.05
CA LEU A 94 -3.87 5.02 9.14
C LEU A 94 -4.17 4.62 10.59
N LEU A 95 -3.20 4.78 11.49
CA LEU A 95 -3.37 4.48 12.92
C LEU A 95 -4.48 5.33 13.54
N VAL A 96 -4.54 6.61 13.18
CA VAL A 96 -5.61 7.50 13.62
C VAL A 96 -6.96 7.06 13.05
N SER A 97 -7.03 6.66 11.77
CA SER A 97 -8.24 6.12 11.17
C SER A 97 -8.71 4.84 11.87
N ILE A 98 -7.80 3.91 12.20
CA ILE A 98 -8.11 2.69 12.97
C ILE A 98 -8.76 3.05 14.29
N LEU A 99 -8.13 3.96 15.05
CA LEU A 99 -8.64 4.38 16.36
C LEU A 99 -10.03 5.02 16.24
N LEU A 100 -10.22 5.93 15.29
CA LEU A 100 -11.50 6.59 15.07
C LEU A 100 -12.59 5.60 14.65
N SER A 101 -12.30 4.69 13.73
CA SER A 101 -13.26 3.66 13.34
C SER A 101 -13.62 2.72 14.48
N TRP A 102 -12.66 2.36 15.33
CA TRP A 102 -12.92 1.54 16.51
C TRP A 102 -13.80 2.27 17.54
N ILE A 103 -13.54 3.57 17.78
CA ILE A 103 -14.39 4.42 18.62
C ILE A 103 -15.81 4.49 18.06
N VAL A 104 -15.97 4.72 16.76
CA VAL A 104 -17.29 4.79 16.12
C VAL A 104 -18.03 3.45 16.20
N TRP A 105 -17.31 2.34 16.06
CA TRP A 105 -17.89 0.99 16.08
C TRP A 105 -18.40 0.54 17.46
N ILE A 106 -17.78 1.01 18.56
CA ILE A 106 -18.20 0.65 19.93
C ILE A 106 -19.31 1.57 20.47
N LEU A 107 -19.44 2.79 19.94
CA LEU A 107 -20.45 3.73 20.39
C LEU A 107 -21.87 3.27 20.02
N PRO A 108 -22.87 3.47 20.90
CA PRO A 108 -24.24 3.09 20.59
C PRO A 108 -24.79 3.97 19.44
N PRO A 109 -25.53 3.38 18.49
CA PRO A 109 -26.15 4.14 17.42
C PRO A 109 -27.26 5.04 17.97
N SER A 110 -27.47 6.19 17.32
CA SER A 110 -28.58 7.09 17.66
C SER A 110 -29.93 6.39 17.49
N PRO A 111 -30.91 6.61 18.41
CA PRO A 111 -32.25 6.03 18.28
C PRO A 111 -32.97 6.40 16.97
N ALA A 112 -32.63 7.56 16.38
CA ALA A 112 -33.21 8.04 15.13
C ALA A 112 -32.46 7.55 13.87
N MET A 113 -31.41 6.74 14.03
CA MET A 113 -30.63 6.23 12.90
C MET A 113 -31.42 5.18 12.14
N LEU A 114 -31.39 5.26 10.80
CA LEU A 114 -32.02 4.25 9.95
C LEU A 114 -31.39 2.87 10.21
N PRO A 115 -32.19 1.81 10.43
CA PRO A 115 -31.68 0.47 10.75
C PRO A 115 -30.68 -0.06 9.71
N ALA A 116 -30.98 0.11 8.42
CA ALA A 116 -30.09 -0.33 7.34
C ALA A 116 -28.71 0.32 7.40
N ASN A 117 -28.63 1.60 7.77
CA ASN A 117 -27.35 2.31 7.90
C ASN A 117 -26.58 1.84 9.15
N ARG A 118 -27.30 1.60 10.25
CA ARG A 118 -26.73 1.08 11.50
C ARG A 118 -26.05 -0.26 11.23
N ASP A 119 -26.77 -1.18 10.60
CA ASP A 119 -26.27 -2.55 10.37
C ASP A 119 -25.10 -2.55 9.38
N ALA A 120 -25.18 -1.74 8.31
CA ALA A 120 -24.11 -1.61 7.32
C ALA A 120 -22.82 -1.04 7.94
N ILE A 121 -22.91 0.03 8.73
CA ILE A 121 -21.74 0.64 9.39
C ILE A 121 -21.14 -0.33 10.41
N GLN A 122 -21.96 -1.04 11.20
CA GLN A 122 -21.46 -1.99 12.19
C GLN A 122 -20.69 -3.15 11.53
N LEU A 123 -21.19 -3.64 10.39
CA LEU A 123 -20.56 -4.71 9.63
C LEU A 123 -19.24 -4.25 9.00
N VAL A 124 -19.25 -3.11 8.30
CA VAL A 124 -18.06 -2.60 7.62
C VAL A 124 -16.98 -2.23 8.63
N LEU A 125 -17.28 -1.42 9.65
CA LEU A 125 -16.26 -1.00 10.63
C LEU A 125 -15.76 -2.17 11.49
N GLY A 126 -16.62 -3.17 11.75
CA GLY A 126 -16.25 -4.37 12.50
C GLY A 126 -15.22 -5.25 11.78
N ALA A 127 -15.17 -5.22 10.45
CA ALA A 127 -14.15 -5.90 9.66
C ALA A 127 -12.96 -4.97 9.30
N THR A 128 -13.21 -3.68 9.08
CA THR A 128 -12.21 -2.71 8.59
C THR A 128 -10.97 -2.62 9.49
N TRP A 129 -11.14 -2.64 10.81
CA TRP A 129 -10.01 -2.55 11.73
C TRP A 129 -9.04 -3.75 11.59
N ARG A 130 -9.55 -4.95 11.27
CA ARG A 130 -8.73 -6.14 10.99
C ARG A 130 -7.93 -6.00 9.71
N ILE A 131 -8.54 -5.46 8.66
CA ILE A 131 -7.89 -5.20 7.36
C ILE A 131 -6.74 -4.21 7.56
N TRP A 132 -7.00 -3.10 8.25
CA TRP A 132 -5.98 -2.10 8.54
C TRP A 132 -4.86 -2.63 9.44
N ALA A 133 -5.20 -3.35 10.51
CA ALA A 133 -4.21 -3.98 11.39
C ALA A 133 -3.36 -5.01 10.63
N GLY A 134 -3.99 -5.84 9.80
CA GLY A 134 -3.33 -6.77 8.89
C GLY A 134 -2.35 -6.07 7.96
N GLY A 135 -2.74 -4.92 7.38
CA GLY A 135 -1.88 -4.10 6.53
C GLY A 135 -0.64 -3.58 7.25
N ILE A 136 -0.79 -3.08 8.48
CA ILE A 136 0.33 -2.59 9.29
C ILE A 136 1.31 -3.72 9.63
N VAL A 137 0.79 -4.86 10.08
CA VAL A 137 1.61 -6.03 10.44
C VAL A 137 2.31 -6.59 9.22
N ALA A 138 1.56 -6.82 8.13
CA ALA A 138 2.09 -7.33 6.87
C ALA A 138 3.19 -6.43 6.33
N TYR A 139 2.94 -5.12 6.25
CA TYR A 139 3.93 -4.16 5.77
C TYR A 139 5.16 -4.09 6.68
N GLY A 140 4.95 -3.99 8.00
CA GLY A 140 6.05 -3.88 8.96
C GLY A 140 6.98 -5.10 8.93
N VAL A 141 6.39 -6.30 8.90
CA VAL A 141 7.15 -7.55 8.82
C VAL A 141 7.80 -7.72 7.45
N SER A 142 7.07 -7.45 6.36
CA SER A 142 7.59 -7.60 5.00
C SER A 142 8.74 -6.65 4.71
N GLN A 143 8.65 -5.39 5.14
CA GLN A 143 9.75 -4.43 4.99
C GLN A 143 10.98 -4.80 5.83
N THR A 144 10.77 -5.23 7.07
CA THR A 144 11.86 -5.69 7.92
C THR A 144 12.57 -6.88 7.28
N LEU A 145 11.79 -7.86 6.81
CA LEU A 145 12.32 -9.03 6.11
C LEU A 145 13.08 -8.65 4.83
N ASN A 146 12.55 -7.73 4.02
CA ASN A 146 13.20 -7.24 2.81
C ASN A 146 14.60 -6.67 3.12
N VAL A 147 14.70 -5.78 4.10
CA VAL A 147 15.97 -5.14 4.48
C VAL A 147 16.94 -6.18 5.05
N THR A 148 16.46 -7.09 5.91
CA THR A 148 17.30 -8.14 6.50
C THR A 148 17.84 -9.11 5.46
N ILE A 149 17.02 -9.58 4.52
CA ILE A 149 17.47 -10.46 3.42
C ILE A 149 18.44 -9.71 2.51
N PHE A 150 18.12 -8.47 2.12
CA PHE A 150 19.00 -7.67 1.29
C PHE A 150 20.38 -7.45 1.93
N ALA A 151 20.41 -7.19 3.24
CA ALA A 151 21.63 -7.04 4.01
C ALA A 151 22.37 -8.37 4.20
N ALA A 152 21.67 -9.48 4.46
CA ALA A 152 22.28 -10.80 4.62
C ALA A 152 22.90 -11.33 3.31
N LEU A 153 22.26 -11.05 2.17
CA LEU A 153 22.79 -11.39 0.85
C LEU A 153 23.94 -10.46 0.42
N LYS A 154 24.22 -9.39 1.17
CA LYS A 154 25.39 -8.54 0.97
C LYS A 154 26.63 -9.25 1.53
N GLY A 155 27.21 -10.13 0.71
CA GLY A 155 28.51 -10.74 1.00
C GLY A 155 29.67 -9.72 1.06
N ARG A 156 30.87 -10.20 1.42
CA ARG A 156 32.11 -9.41 1.48
C ARG A 156 32.58 -8.88 0.12
N GLU A 157 32.11 -9.47 -0.98
CA GLU A 157 32.47 -9.06 -2.34
C GLU A 157 31.47 -8.04 -2.90
N GLY A 158 32.01 -6.86 -3.20
CA GLY A 158 31.28 -5.71 -3.69
C GLY A 158 30.63 -5.92 -5.07
N SER A 159 29.43 -5.37 -5.19
CA SER A 159 28.78 -4.92 -6.44
C SER A 159 28.17 -5.90 -7.45
N SER A 160 28.65 -7.15 -7.65
CA SER A 160 28.30 -7.83 -8.93
C SER A 160 26.85 -8.30 -9.11
N LEU A 161 26.02 -8.33 -8.04
CA LEU A 161 24.65 -8.89 -8.11
C LEU A 161 23.63 -8.10 -7.29
N LEU A 162 23.72 -6.75 -7.29
CA LEU A 162 22.78 -5.90 -6.55
C LEU A 162 21.32 -6.16 -6.96
N TRP A 163 21.08 -6.29 -8.28
CA TRP A 163 19.76 -6.55 -8.84
C TRP A 163 19.18 -7.89 -8.35
N LEU A 164 19.99 -8.95 -8.29
CA LEU A 164 19.55 -10.28 -7.87
C LEU A 164 19.17 -10.28 -6.38
N ARG A 165 19.96 -9.61 -5.53
CA ARG A 165 19.68 -9.44 -4.10
C ARG A 165 18.38 -8.68 -3.88
N ALA A 166 18.19 -7.59 -4.61
CA ALA A 166 16.97 -6.79 -4.56
C ALA A 166 15.74 -7.61 -5.02
N ALA A 167 15.89 -8.39 -6.10
CA ALA A 167 14.82 -9.25 -6.61
C ALA A 167 14.44 -10.34 -5.59
N ILE A 168 15.42 -11.08 -5.04
CA ILE A 168 15.16 -12.14 -4.04
C ILE A 168 14.51 -11.56 -2.79
N ALA A 169 15.06 -10.48 -2.25
CA ALA A 169 14.52 -9.83 -1.05
C ALA A 169 13.11 -9.29 -1.27
N SER A 170 12.85 -8.69 -2.44
CA SER A 170 11.52 -8.19 -2.81
C SER A 170 10.51 -9.33 -3.01
N MET A 171 10.89 -10.43 -3.67
CA MET A 171 9.98 -11.56 -3.89
C MET A 171 9.59 -12.21 -2.57
N LEU A 172 10.57 -12.53 -1.70
CA LEU A 172 10.29 -13.17 -0.42
C LEU A 172 9.48 -12.26 0.51
N SER A 173 9.79 -10.96 0.55
CA SER A 173 9.00 -10.01 1.35
C SER A 173 7.57 -9.86 0.85
N GLN A 174 7.33 -9.81 -0.46
CA GLN A 174 5.98 -9.72 -1.02
C GLN A 174 5.12 -10.97 -0.76
N VAL A 175 5.73 -12.16 -0.75
CA VAL A 175 5.03 -13.39 -0.37
C VAL A 175 4.59 -13.32 1.09
N VAL A 176 5.50 -12.93 2.00
CA VAL A 176 5.19 -12.77 3.43
C VAL A 176 4.17 -11.66 3.68
N ASP A 177 4.28 -10.53 2.96
CA ASP A 177 3.30 -9.43 2.99
C ASP A 177 1.89 -9.95 2.69
N THR A 178 1.74 -10.63 1.56
CA THR A 178 0.43 -11.11 1.09
C THR A 178 -0.12 -12.18 2.03
N LEU A 179 0.73 -13.11 2.48
CA LEU A 179 0.33 -14.17 3.39
C LEU A 179 -0.16 -13.60 4.74
N LEU A 180 0.61 -12.69 5.34
CA LEU A 180 0.23 -12.05 6.61
C LEU A 180 -1.02 -11.20 6.45
N PHE A 181 -1.09 -10.38 5.38
CA PHE A 181 -2.22 -9.50 5.15
C PHE A 181 -3.53 -10.28 5.04
N VAL A 182 -3.58 -11.26 4.11
CA VAL A 182 -4.82 -12.00 3.83
C VAL A 182 -5.22 -12.87 5.02
N THR A 183 -4.25 -13.47 5.71
CA THR A 183 -4.53 -14.25 6.90
C THR A 183 -5.11 -13.34 7.99
N ILE A 184 -4.46 -12.23 8.35
CA ILE A 184 -4.97 -11.39 9.44
C ILE A 184 -6.32 -10.75 9.07
N ALA A 185 -6.46 -10.27 7.84
CA ALA A 185 -7.65 -9.58 7.37
C ALA A 185 -8.88 -10.50 7.28
N PHE A 186 -8.72 -11.74 6.83
CA PHE A 186 -9.84 -12.60 6.42
C PHE A 186 -9.88 -13.99 7.05
N TYR A 187 -8.95 -14.34 7.95
CA TYR A 187 -8.99 -15.64 8.63
C TYR A 187 -10.29 -15.83 9.41
N GLY A 188 -10.92 -16.99 9.23
CA GLY A 188 -12.20 -17.35 9.87
C GLY A 188 -13.44 -16.79 9.18
N GLU A 189 -13.31 -15.94 8.16
CA GLU A 189 -14.46 -15.39 7.42
C GLU A 189 -14.87 -16.28 6.22
N PHE A 190 -13.90 -16.72 5.42
CA PHE A 190 -14.12 -17.57 4.23
C PHE A 190 -12.82 -18.27 3.78
N PRO A 191 -12.86 -19.23 2.84
CA PRO A 191 -11.66 -19.88 2.32
C PRO A 191 -10.70 -18.89 1.64
N ILE A 192 -9.56 -18.62 2.29
CA ILE A 192 -8.59 -17.61 1.84
C ILE A 192 -7.66 -18.07 0.71
N GLY A 193 -7.61 -19.37 0.39
CA GLY A 193 -6.64 -19.92 -0.57
C GLY A 193 -6.78 -19.35 -1.99
N GLN A 194 -8.03 -19.23 -2.49
CA GLN A 194 -8.27 -18.63 -3.80
C GLN A 194 -7.99 -17.13 -3.81
N LEU A 195 -8.30 -16.43 -2.71
CA LEU A 195 -8.02 -15.00 -2.57
C LEU A 195 -6.51 -14.72 -2.55
N LEU A 196 -5.73 -15.52 -1.81
CA LEU A 196 -4.27 -15.46 -1.78
C LEU A 196 -3.67 -15.59 -3.18
N ALA A 197 -4.04 -16.66 -3.89
CA ALA A 197 -3.53 -16.92 -5.23
C ALA A 197 -3.97 -15.84 -6.23
N GLY A 198 -5.24 -15.41 -6.14
CA GLY A 198 -5.82 -14.33 -6.94
C GLY A 198 -5.10 -13.00 -6.74
N GLN A 199 -4.88 -12.60 -5.49
CA GLN A 199 -4.17 -11.37 -5.15
C GLN A 199 -2.70 -11.40 -5.55
N MET A 200 -1.99 -12.52 -5.38
CA MET A 200 -0.58 -12.60 -5.82
C MET A 200 -0.48 -12.43 -7.33
N LEU A 201 -1.26 -13.20 -8.10
CA LEU A 201 -1.21 -13.17 -9.56
C LEU A 201 -1.61 -11.79 -10.10
N ILE A 202 -2.72 -11.24 -9.61
CA ILE A 202 -3.20 -9.96 -10.11
C ILE A 202 -2.26 -8.81 -9.75
N LYS A 203 -1.66 -8.83 -8.55
CA LYS A 203 -0.80 -7.76 -8.06
C LYS A 203 0.44 -7.68 -8.95
N VAL A 204 0.98 -8.83 -9.36
CA VAL A 204 2.08 -8.90 -10.32
C VAL A 204 1.66 -8.37 -11.69
N ILE A 205 0.55 -8.86 -12.25
CA ILE A 205 0.08 -8.48 -13.60
C ILE A 205 -0.23 -6.97 -13.67
N LEU A 206 -1.05 -6.46 -12.75
CA LEU A 206 -1.43 -5.05 -12.72
C LEU A 206 -0.22 -4.17 -12.41
N SER A 207 0.68 -4.58 -11.52
CA SER A 207 1.89 -3.80 -11.26
C SER A 207 2.77 -3.73 -12.50
N ALA A 208 3.01 -4.84 -13.19
CA ALA A 208 3.85 -4.85 -14.38
C ALA A 208 3.29 -3.98 -15.52
N LEU A 209 1.96 -3.95 -15.69
CA LEU A 209 1.30 -3.25 -16.79
C LEU A 209 1.00 -1.77 -16.48
N LEU A 210 0.48 -1.47 -15.28
CA LEU A 210 -0.07 -0.15 -14.95
C LEU A 210 0.92 0.75 -14.21
N VAL A 211 1.78 0.20 -13.35
CA VAL A 211 2.64 1.01 -12.48
C VAL A 211 3.70 1.78 -13.26
N PRO A 212 4.46 1.18 -14.21
CA PRO A 212 5.46 1.93 -14.97
C PRO A 212 4.90 3.18 -15.68
N PRO A 213 3.85 3.11 -16.53
CA PRO A 213 3.31 4.30 -17.19
C PRO A 213 2.74 5.31 -16.19
N ALA A 214 2.12 4.84 -15.11
CA ALA A 214 1.57 5.72 -14.07
C ALA A 214 2.67 6.48 -13.30
N ILE A 215 3.84 5.88 -13.06
CA ILE A 215 4.98 6.57 -12.46
C ILE A 215 5.47 7.70 -13.37
N TYR A 216 5.67 7.44 -14.67
CA TYR A 216 6.08 8.49 -15.61
C TYR A 216 5.09 9.66 -15.62
N LEU A 217 3.79 9.37 -15.58
CA LEU A 217 2.74 10.39 -15.49
C LEU A 217 2.83 11.18 -14.18
N ALA A 218 2.94 10.50 -13.03
CA ALA A 218 3.05 11.14 -11.73
C ALA A 218 4.30 12.03 -11.63
N VAL A 219 5.46 11.57 -12.12
CA VAL A 219 6.69 12.36 -12.19
C VAL A 219 6.51 13.59 -13.08
N ALA A 220 5.86 13.44 -14.25
CA ALA A 220 5.57 14.57 -15.13
C ALA A 220 4.66 15.62 -14.46
N ILE A 221 3.64 15.18 -13.72
CA ILE A 221 2.78 16.05 -12.91
C ILE A 221 3.58 16.76 -11.83
N GLY A 222 4.42 16.05 -11.07
CA GLY A 222 5.25 16.62 -10.02
C GLY A 222 6.21 17.69 -10.55
N ARG A 223 6.91 17.42 -11.66
CA ARG A 223 7.77 18.42 -12.32
C ARG A 223 7.01 19.65 -12.80
N ARG A 224 5.75 19.52 -13.19
CA ARG A 224 4.91 20.68 -13.56
C ARG A 224 4.51 21.50 -12.33
N LEU A 225 4.17 20.83 -11.23
CA LEU A 225 3.80 21.51 -9.97
C LEU A 225 4.95 22.31 -9.37
N ASP A 226 6.19 21.83 -9.50
CA ASP A 226 7.36 22.53 -8.96
C ASP A 226 7.86 23.68 -9.85
N ARG A 227 7.37 23.77 -11.10
CA ARG A 227 7.69 24.86 -12.03
C ARG A 227 6.77 26.07 -11.91
N GLY A 228 5.53 25.86 -11.44
CA GLY A 228 4.56 26.92 -11.20
C GLY A 228 4.68 27.45 -9.78
#